data_AF-A0A497FRP1-F1
#
_entry.id   AF-A0A497FRP1-F1
#
_cell.length_a   1.000
_cell.length_b   1.000
_cell.length_c   1.000
_cell.angle_alpha   90.00
_cell.angle_beta   90.00
_cell.angle_gamma   90.00
#
_symmetry.space_group_name_H-M   'P 1'
#
loop_
_entity.id
_entity.type
_entity.pdbx_description
1 polymer ?
#
loop_
_entity_poly.entity_id
_entity_poly.type
_entity_poly.pdbx_seq_one_letter_code
_entity_poly.pdbx_strand_id
1 'polypeptide(L)'
;MNWKRALKKEINREFEGDIRLLQEQRRRILRAYELKLKILQILERPVEAIFGSTKVYIRTFDFRVAHELSRKLGIIFWKDTDSYGATYTGQYNGIEIEIYGIKQLPGCKLVPKTRTVTETYYEIVCGGESDAD
;
A
#
# COMPACT_ATOMS: atom_id res chain seq x y z
N MET A 1 41.60 33.37 2.77
CA MET A 1 40.54 32.47 2.24
C MET A 1 39.21 33.22 2.23
N ASN A 2 38.49 33.25 1.09
CA ASN A 2 37.26 34.05 0.95
C ASN A 2 36.03 33.20 1.32
N TRP A 3 35.70 33.18 2.62
CA TRP A 3 34.64 32.35 3.20
C TRP A 3 33.26 32.54 2.54
N LYS A 4 32.97 33.75 2.03
CA LYS A 4 31.72 34.03 1.28
C LYS A 4 31.59 33.23 -0.02
N ARG A 5 32.69 32.99 -0.74
CA ARG A 5 32.70 32.17 -1.97
C ARG A 5 32.53 30.68 -1.67
N ALA A 6 33.09 30.20 -0.56
CA ALA A 6 32.92 28.83 -0.12
C ALA A 6 31.45 28.57 0.27
N LEU A 7 30.88 29.46 1.10
CA LEU A 7 29.48 29.40 1.51
C LEU A 7 28.52 29.42 0.31
N LYS A 8 28.75 30.30 -0.67
CA LYS A 8 27.92 30.37 -1.88
C LYS A 8 28.01 29.10 -2.74
N LYS A 9 29.19 28.46 -2.84
CA LYS A 9 29.35 27.19 -3.56
C LYS A 9 28.62 26.04 -2.88
N GLU A 10 28.64 26.02 -1.56
CA GLU A 10 27.98 25.00 -0.75
C GLU A 10 26.46 25.12 -0.85
N ILE A 11 25.92 26.33 -0.65
CA ILE A 11 24.50 26.64 -0.85
C ILE A 11 24.04 26.27 -2.27
N ASN A 12 24.80 26.64 -3.31
CA ASN A 12 24.44 26.31 -4.68
C ASN A 12 24.42 24.78 -4.93
N ARG A 13 25.35 24.01 -4.34
CA ARG A 13 25.36 22.55 -4.46
C ARG A 13 24.15 21.90 -3.79
N GLU A 14 23.76 22.41 -2.63
CA GLU A 14 22.57 21.95 -1.90
C GLU A 14 21.30 22.17 -2.73
N PHE A 15 21.09 23.40 -3.23
CA PHE A 15 19.96 23.72 -4.10
C PHE A 15 19.98 22.93 -5.43
N GLU A 16 21.14 22.72 -6.05
CA GLU A 16 21.25 21.88 -7.25
C GLU A 16 20.86 20.42 -6.97
N GLY A 17 21.21 19.90 -5.79
CA GLY A 17 20.79 18.58 -5.32
C GLY A 17 19.27 18.49 -5.15
N ASP A 18 18.67 19.47 -4.49
CA ASP A 18 17.22 19.54 -4.27
C ASP A 18 16.43 19.65 -5.59
N ILE A 19 16.89 20.50 -6.51
CA ILE A 19 16.29 20.64 -7.84
C ILE A 19 16.31 19.28 -8.57
N ARG A 20 17.43 18.57 -8.53
CA ARG A 20 17.56 17.26 -9.17
C ARG A 20 16.61 16.23 -8.56
N LEU A 21 16.51 16.21 -7.22
CA LEU A 21 15.59 15.33 -6.51
C LEU A 21 14.13 15.61 -6.90
N LEU A 22 13.73 16.88 -6.94
CA LEU A 22 12.38 17.30 -7.35
C LEU A 22 12.08 16.92 -8.81
N GLN A 23 13.07 17.08 -9.70
CA GLN A 23 12.93 16.65 -11.10
C GLN A 23 12.75 15.14 -11.22
N GLU A 24 13.49 14.34 -10.45
CA GLU A 24 13.35 12.88 -10.42
C GLU A 24 12.00 12.45 -9.86
N GLN A 25 11.54 13.07 -8.77
CA GLN A 25 10.20 12.82 -8.22
C GLN A 25 9.10 13.16 -9.24
N ARG A 26 9.20 14.31 -9.91
CA ARG A 26 8.26 14.70 -10.96
C ARG A 26 8.23 13.67 -12.09
N ARG A 27 9.38 13.18 -12.55
CA ARG A 27 9.45 12.13 -13.58
C ARG A 27 8.78 10.83 -13.12
N ARG A 28 8.99 10.40 -11.87
CA ARG A 28 8.34 9.20 -11.31
C ARG A 28 6.82 9.36 -11.26
N ILE A 29 6.32 10.51 -10.83
CA ILE A 29 4.88 10.81 -10.78
C ILE A 29 4.26 10.77 -12.17
N LEU A 30 4.90 11.40 -13.17
CA LEU A 30 4.39 11.40 -14.54
C LEU A 30 4.31 9.98 -15.13
N ARG A 31 5.35 9.16 -14.94
CA ARG A 31 5.32 7.76 -15.41
C ARG A 31 4.25 6.93 -14.70
N ALA A 32 4.05 7.13 -13.39
CA ALA A 32 2.98 6.46 -12.65
C ALA A 32 1.60 6.89 -13.17
N TYR A 33 1.41 8.18 -13.47
CA TYR A 33 0.18 8.69 -14.06
C TYR A 33 -0.10 8.11 -15.46
N GLU A 34 0.90 8.06 -16.33
CA GLU A 34 0.81 7.41 -17.65
C GLU A 34 0.43 5.93 -17.51
N LEU A 35 1.03 5.22 -16.56
CA LEU A 35 0.70 3.83 -16.29
C LEU A 35 -0.76 3.67 -15.83
N LYS A 36 -1.28 4.55 -14.96
CA LYS A 36 -2.70 4.51 -14.56
C LYS A 36 -3.63 4.71 -15.74
N LEU A 37 -3.34 5.68 -16.62
CA LEU A 37 -4.14 5.92 -17.83
C LEU A 37 -4.10 4.69 -18.75
N LYS A 38 -2.92 4.09 -18.92
CA LYS A 38 -2.78 2.86 -19.69
C LYS A 38 -3.61 1.73 -19.09
N ILE A 39 -3.58 1.56 -17.77
CA ILE A 39 -4.39 0.56 -17.06
C ILE A 39 -5.87 0.81 -17.32
N LEU A 40 -6.35 2.05 -17.17
CA LEU A 40 -7.75 2.40 -17.44
C LEU A 40 -8.18 2.09 -18.88
N GLN A 41 -7.29 2.28 -19.86
CA GLN A 41 -7.58 1.99 -21.26
C GLN A 41 -7.65 0.50 -21.57
N ILE A 42 -6.81 -0.31 -20.93
CA ILE A 42 -6.73 -1.74 -21.23
C ILE A 42 -7.66 -2.57 -20.36
N LEU A 43 -8.14 -2.07 -19.23
CA LEU A 43 -8.93 -2.84 -18.29
C LEU A 43 -10.39 -2.94 -18.78
N GLU A 44 -10.88 -4.16 -18.97
CA GLU A 44 -12.29 -4.43 -19.32
C GLU A 44 -13.17 -4.55 -18.07
N ARG A 45 -12.56 -4.95 -16.94
CA ARG A 45 -13.26 -5.15 -15.67
C ARG A 45 -13.40 -3.85 -14.89
N PRO A 46 -14.52 -3.61 -14.22
CA PRO A 46 -14.63 -2.46 -13.34
C PRO A 46 -13.68 -2.59 -12.14
N VAL A 47 -13.12 -1.46 -11.73
CA VAL A 47 -12.36 -1.30 -10.49
C VAL A 47 -12.98 -0.15 -9.70
N GLU A 48 -12.86 -0.20 -8.38
CA GLU A 48 -13.42 0.87 -7.53
C GLU A 48 -12.58 2.14 -7.62
N ALA A 49 -11.25 2.00 -7.66
CA ALA A 49 -10.34 3.12 -7.72
C ALA A 49 -8.97 2.72 -8.26
N ILE A 50 -8.30 3.70 -8.89
CA ILE A 50 -6.88 3.63 -9.24
C ILE A 50 -6.20 4.91 -8.73
N PHE A 51 -5.20 4.79 -7.85
CA PHE A 51 -4.58 5.94 -7.17
C PHE A 51 -3.09 5.70 -6.84
N GLY A 52 -2.47 6.64 -6.10
CA GLY A 52 -1.06 6.60 -5.70
C GLY A 52 -0.13 7.52 -6.50
N SER A 53 0.87 8.15 -5.89
CA SER A 53 1.66 9.18 -6.58
C SER A 53 2.82 8.61 -7.38
N THR A 54 3.58 7.70 -6.78
CA THR A 54 4.77 7.06 -7.38
C THR A 54 4.61 5.55 -7.54
N LYS A 55 3.54 5.00 -6.97
CA LYS A 55 3.08 3.62 -7.07
C LYS A 55 1.63 3.64 -7.57
N VAL A 56 1.19 2.54 -8.15
CA VAL A 56 -0.19 2.39 -8.63
C VAL A 56 -0.94 1.43 -7.73
N TYR A 57 -1.92 1.95 -7.01
CA TYR A 57 -2.85 1.14 -6.22
C TYR A 57 -4.15 0.96 -6.99
N ILE A 58 -4.63 -0.27 -7.06
CA ILE A 58 -5.89 -0.65 -7.71
C ILE A 58 -6.78 -1.32 -6.68
N ARG A 59 -7.89 -0.67 -6.35
CA ARG A 59 -8.88 -1.21 -5.42
C ARG A 59 -9.95 -1.96 -6.20
N THR A 60 -10.13 -3.25 -5.89
CA THR A 60 -11.15 -4.09 -6.53
C THR A 60 -11.53 -5.30 -5.68
N PHE A 61 -12.75 -5.78 -5.87
CA PHE A 61 -13.20 -7.06 -5.31
C PHE A 61 -13.02 -8.24 -6.28
N ASP A 62 -12.71 -7.98 -7.55
CA ASP A 62 -12.57 -9.01 -8.58
C ASP A 62 -11.10 -9.43 -8.77
N PHE A 63 -10.75 -10.62 -8.28
CA PHE A 63 -9.40 -11.18 -8.44
C PHE A 63 -8.94 -11.30 -9.90
N ARG A 64 -9.88 -11.37 -10.86
CA ARG A 64 -9.58 -11.50 -12.29
C ARG A 64 -8.89 -10.26 -12.87
N VAL A 65 -8.97 -9.11 -12.19
CA VAL A 65 -8.22 -7.89 -12.55
C VAL A 65 -6.72 -8.17 -12.58
N ALA A 66 -6.17 -8.91 -11.60
CA ALA A 66 -4.76 -9.26 -11.57
C ALA A 66 -4.34 -10.13 -12.77
N HIS A 67 -5.17 -11.12 -13.14
CA HIS A 67 -4.93 -11.99 -14.29
C HIS A 67 -5.00 -11.22 -15.62
N GLU A 68 -5.97 -10.32 -15.73
CA GLU A 68 -6.13 -9.49 -16.92
C GLU A 68 -4.93 -8.56 -17.12
N LEU A 69 -4.50 -7.87 -16.07
CA LEU A 69 -3.32 -7.01 -16.11
C LEU A 69 -2.05 -7.79 -16.37
N SER A 70 -1.91 -8.99 -15.78
CA SER A 70 -0.79 -9.88 -16.06
C SER A 70 -0.68 -10.20 -17.55
N ARG A 71 -1.80 -10.57 -18.18
CA ARG A 71 -1.87 -10.89 -19.60
C ARG A 71 -1.64 -9.67 -20.51
N LYS A 72 -2.29 -8.54 -20.21
CA LYS A 72 -2.28 -7.36 -21.08
C LYS A 72 -1.01 -6.52 -20.97
N LEU A 73 -0.38 -6.48 -19.79
CA LEU A 73 0.87 -5.74 -19.55
C LEU A 73 2.12 -6.63 -19.50
N GLY A 74 1.97 -7.95 -19.49
CA GLY A 74 3.09 -8.88 -19.35
C GLY A 74 3.74 -8.83 -17.96
N ILE A 75 2.94 -8.59 -16.92
CA ILE A 75 3.42 -8.43 -15.54
C ILE A 75 3.23 -9.75 -14.78
N ILE A 76 4.23 -10.14 -14.00
CA ILE A 76 4.09 -11.21 -13.02
C ILE A 76 3.68 -10.57 -11.68
N PHE A 77 2.54 -11.01 -11.15
CA PHE A 77 2.05 -10.59 -9.83
C PHE A 77 2.35 -11.67 -8.80
N TRP A 78 2.95 -11.26 -7.68
CA TRP A 78 3.05 -12.04 -6.46
C TRP A 78 1.78 -11.88 -5.66
N LYS A 79 1.23 -12.97 -5.13
CA LYS A 79 0.00 -12.97 -4.34
C LYS A 79 0.34 -13.20 -2.88
N ASP A 80 -0.16 -12.31 -2.02
CA ASP A 80 -0.17 -12.47 -0.57
C ASP A 80 -1.61 -12.53 -0.06
N THR A 81 -1.84 -13.23 1.06
CA THR A 81 -3.17 -13.42 1.65
C THR A 81 -3.12 -13.30 3.16
N ASP A 82 -3.97 -12.45 3.72
CA ASP A 82 -4.06 -12.18 5.15
C ASP A 82 -5.53 -12.18 5.65
N SER A 83 -5.76 -11.70 6.87
CA SER A 83 -7.09 -11.56 7.46
C SER A 83 -7.99 -10.53 6.77
N TYR A 84 -7.44 -9.68 5.90
CA TYR A 84 -8.14 -8.63 5.18
C TYR A 84 -8.48 -9.01 3.73
N GLY A 85 -7.77 -9.99 3.16
CA GLY A 85 -8.06 -10.57 1.85
C GLY A 85 -6.81 -10.99 1.12
N ALA A 86 -6.88 -10.95 -0.21
CA ALA A 86 -5.75 -11.16 -1.10
C ALA A 86 -5.24 -9.83 -1.67
N THR A 87 -3.92 -9.70 -1.72
CA THR A 87 -3.21 -8.59 -2.35
C THR A 87 -2.29 -9.14 -3.42
N TYR A 88 -2.23 -8.47 -4.57
CA TYR A 88 -1.34 -8.82 -5.68
C TYR A 88 -0.37 -7.68 -5.93
N THR A 89 0.93 -7.96 -5.89
CA THR A 89 1.98 -6.96 -6.10
C THR A 89 2.86 -7.33 -7.29
N GLY A 90 3.07 -6.38 -8.18
CA GLY A 90 3.89 -6.54 -9.38
C GLY A 90 4.65 -5.25 -9.71
N GLN A 91 5.53 -5.32 -10.71
CA GLN A 91 6.22 -4.14 -11.23
C GLN A 91 6.08 -4.02 -12.74
N TYR A 92 5.92 -2.78 -13.21
CA TYR A 92 5.94 -2.42 -14.62
C TYR A 92 6.87 -1.24 -14.85
N ASN A 93 7.92 -1.43 -15.64
CA ASN A 93 8.91 -0.39 -15.95
C ASN A 93 9.47 0.33 -14.69
N GLY A 94 9.69 -0.43 -13.60
CA GLY A 94 10.19 0.08 -12.32
C GLY A 94 9.14 0.78 -11.44
N ILE A 95 7.85 0.70 -11.80
CA ILE A 95 6.74 1.23 -10.99
C ILE A 95 6.00 0.05 -10.38
N GLU A 96 5.81 0.09 -9.07
CA GLU A 96 5.06 -0.92 -8.34
C GLU A 96 3.56 -0.75 -8.58
N ILE A 97 2.89 -1.87 -8.83
CA ILE A 97 1.44 -1.97 -8.94
C ILE A 97 0.96 -2.91 -7.82
N GLU A 98 0.03 -2.43 -7.01
CA GLU A 98 -0.60 -3.19 -5.94
C GLU A 98 -2.11 -3.26 -6.18
N ILE A 99 -2.66 -4.47 -6.20
CA ILE A 99 -4.09 -4.73 -6.37
C ILE A 99 -4.61 -5.31 -5.06
N TYR A 100 -5.59 -4.65 -4.45
CA TYR A 100 -6.05 -4.99 -3.11
C TYR A 100 -7.57 -4.86 -2.98
N GLY A 101 -8.10 -5.35 -1.86
CA GLY A 101 -9.53 -5.39 -1.56
C GLY A 101 -10.20 -6.71 -1.95
N ILE A 102 -9.45 -7.69 -2.48
CA ILE A 102 -9.98 -8.95 -2.97
C ILE A 102 -10.33 -9.87 -1.80
N LYS A 103 -11.62 -10.02 -1.51
CA LYS A 103 -12.12 -10.90 -0.44
C LYS A 103 -12.54 -12.28 -0.94
N GLN A 104 -12.55 -12.49 -2.26
CA GLN A 104 -12.95 -13.74 -2.88
C GLN A 104 -11.93 -14.16 -3.95
N LEU A 105 -11.49 -15.40 -3.87
CA LEU A 105 -10.59 -16.07 -4.81
C LEU A 105 -11.31 -17.28 -5.43
N PRO A 106 -10.77 -17.88 -6.50
CA PRO A 106 -11.27 -19.16 -7.00
C PRO A 106 -11.38 -20.19 -5.87
N GLY A 107 -12.61 -20.68 -5.62
CA GLY A 107 -12.88 -21.68 -4.59
C GLY A 107 -12.77 -21.22 -3.13
N CYS A 108 -12.42 -19.95 -2.85
CA CYS A 108 -12.22 -19.45 -1.49
C CYS A 108 -12.89 -18.09 -1.28
N LYS A 109 -13.45 -17.84 -0.09
CA LYS A 109 -13.95 -16.52 0.31
C LYS A 109 -13.57 -16.21 1.75
N LEU A 110 -13.26 -14.96 2.02
CA LEU A 110 -13.05 -14.47 3.38
C LEU A 110 -14.39 -14.53 4.13
N VAL A 111 -14.41 -15.20 5.28
CA VAL A 111 -15.58 -15.31 6.15
C VAL A 111 -15.24 -14.74 7.53
N PRO A 112 -16.10 -13.90 8.11
CA PRO A 112 -15.89 -13.40 9.46
C PRO A 112 -15.95 -14.58 10.44
N LYS A 113 -14.98 -14.66 11.35
CA LYS A 113 -14.99 -15.62 12.47
C LYS A 113 -14.99 -14.84 13.77
N THR A 114 -15.98 -15.11 14.61
CA THR A 114 -16.03 -14.60 15.98
C THR A 114 -15.28 -15.56 16.89
N ARG A 115 -14.44 -15.04 17.78
CA ARG A 115 -13.78 -15.83 18.82
C ARG A 115 -14.18 -15.27 20.18
N THR A 116 -14.75 -16.13 21.03
CA THR A 116 -14.98 -15.80 22.45
C THR A 116 -13.67 -16.03 23.19
N VAL A 117 -13.20 -15.00 23.90
CA VAL A 117 -12.02 -15.08 24.78
C VAL A 117 -12.52 -15.12 26.21
N THR A 118 -12.17 -16.17 26.95
CA THR A 118 -12.43 -16.23 28.39
C THR A 118 -11.25 -15.57 29.09
N GLU A 119 -11.49 -14.40 29.67
CA GLU A 119 -10.51 -13.68 30.48
C GLU A 119 -10.82 -13.93 31.96
N THR A 120 -9.79 -14.34 32.72
CA THR A 120 -9.89 -14.49 34.18
C THR A 120 -9.19 -13.30 34.81
N TYR A 121 -9.95 -12.52 35.60
CA TYR A 121 -9.42 -11.43 36.41
C TYR A 121 -9.58 -11.80 37.87
N TYR A 122 -8.57 -11.47 38.66
CA TYR A 122 -8.59 -11.66 40.11
C TYR A 122 -8.84 -10.30 40.74
N GLU A 123 -9.86 -10.22 41.58
CA GLU A 123 -10.14 -9.06 42.42
C GLU A 123 -9.66 -9.36 43.85
N ILE A 124 -9.02 -8.38 44.50
CA ILE A 124 -8.71 -8.47 45.92
C ILE A 124 -9.98 -8.14 46.69
N VAL A 125 -10.56 -9.15 47.33
CA VAL A 125 -11.69 -8.96 48.25
C VAL A 125 -11.15 -9.03 49.67
N CYS A 126 -11.27 -7.93 50.42
CA CYS A 126 -10.98 -7.94 51.85
C CYS A 126 -12.22 -8.42 52.60
N GLY A 127 -12.10 -9.54 53.34
CA GLY A 127 -13.17 -10.03 54.21
C GLY A 127 -13.39 -9.04 55.36
N GLY A 128 -14.64 -8.63 55.58
CA GLY A 128 -15.00 -7.91 56.79
C GLY A 128 -14.77 -8.83 57.98
N GLU A 129 -13.87 -8.44 58.89
CA GLU A 129 -13.89 -9.00 60.23
C GLU A 129 -15.30 -8.72 60.77
N SER A 130 -16.01 -9.80 61.10
CA SER A 130 -17.23 -9.72 61.87
C SER A 130 -16.93 -8.93 63.14
N ASP A 131 -17.55 -7.77 63.31
CA ASP A 131 -17.70 -7.13 64.61
C ASP A 131 -18.43 -8.13 65.51
N ALA A 132 -17.66 -8.92 66.24
CA ALA A 132 -18.14 -9.76 67.33
C ALA A 132 -18.14 -8.88 68.58
N ASP A 133 -19.36 -8.49 68.97
CA ASP A 133 -19.85 -8.03 70.29
C ASP A 133 -19.01 -7.03 71.11
#